data_AF-A0A8R1V4B3-F1
#
_entry.id   AF-A0A8R1V4B3-F1
#
_cell.length_a   1.000
_cell.length_b   1.000
_cell.length_c   1.000
_cell.angle_alpha   90.00
_cell.angle_beta   90.00
_cell.angle_gamma   90.00
#
_symmetry.space_group_name_H-M   'P 1'
#
loop_
_entity.id
_entity.type
_entity.pdbx_description
1 polymer ?
#
loop_
_entity_poly.entity_id
_entity_poly.type
_entity_poly.pdbx_seq_one_letter_code
_entity_poly.pdbx_strand_id
1 'polypeptide(L)'
;MISRTLLVAATVAVVAFSADSPYPTTCESARLNKCIADVFGDGQYGLNISPDPTVLQRVLKDYTILNNWFLSQWGRDDGVDTIVKNCNALTNFYHCLGGPACFGMQSLLLDGTMKKEDAYAVRGVLDEYNFNCGAGLGTMLSGNIKCIQKAIASSQEYLKGCTSTYLNNVMHDEPKACNYATQLSQCYMVPFNLAECRSEKDTDTWWACNSQREFVVNQFGYCYNEVNCDALTTSNAAHLAAHHTKNADGSHTIRLPDLVQKSESVGFKTVKGREFTIRI
;
A
#
# COMPACT_ATOMS: atom_id res chain seq x y z
N MET A 1 46.75 -59.64 38.49
CA MET A 1 45.79 -59.50 37.38
C MET A 1 45.33 -58.06 37.34
N ILE A 2 45.88 -57.27 36.43
CA ILE A 2 45.62 -55.82 36.30
C ILE A 2 44.63 -55.66 35.15
N SER A 3 43.38 -55.34 35.45
CA SER A 3 42.34 -55.09 34.44
C SER A 3 42.46 -53.64 33.97
N ARG A 4 42.86 -53.45 32.70
CA ARG A 4 42.86 -52.15 32.02
C ARG A 4 41.49 -51.92 31.41
N THR A 5 40.69 -51.04 32.02
CA THR A 5 39.47 -50.53 31.40
C THR A 5 39.84 -49.36 30.50
N LEU A 6 39.75 -49.54 29.18
CA LEU A 6 39.82 -48.45 28.21
C LEU A 6 38.60 -47.54 28.36
N LEU A 7 38.80 -46.26 28.71
CA LEU A 7 37.82 -45.21 28.48
C LEU A 7 37.97 -44.73 27.03
N VAL A 8 36.97 -45.01 26.19
CA VAL A 8 36.84 -44.39 24.86
C VAL A 8 36.16 -43.03 25.08
N ALA A 9 36.92 -41.95 24.93
CA ALA A 9 36.36 -40.61 24.92
C ALA A 9 35.64 -40.38 23.58
N ALA A 10 34.31 -40.41 23.60
CA ALA A 10 33.50 -39.99 22.47
C ALA A 10 33.52 -38.46 22.39
N THR A 11 34.31 -37.92 21.47
CA THR A 11 34.26 -36.51 21.07
C THR A 11 32.92 -36.26 20.38
N VAL A 12 31.97 -35.69 21.11
CA VAL A 12 30.76 -35.12 20.52
C VAL A 12 31.18 -33.87 19.75
N ALA A 13 31.23 -33.98 18.42
CA ALA A 13 31.35 -32.82 17.56
C ALA A 13 30.07 -31.99 17.71
N VAL A 14 30.15 -30.88 18.44
CA VAL A 14 29.12 -29.85 18.43
C VAL A 14 29.19 -29.21 17.05
N VAL A 15 28.31 -29.64 16.14
CA VAL A 15 28.05 -28.93 14.90
C VAL A 15 27.41 -27.62 15.31
N ALA A 16 28.19 -26.53 15.30
CA ALA A 16 27.64 -25.19 15.35
C ALA A 16 26.78 -25.04 14.08
N PHE A 17 25.46 -25.10 14.23
CA PHE A 17 24.56 -24.61 13.19
C PHE A 17 24.78 -23.10 13.14
N SER A 18 25.64 -22.64 12.23
CA SER A 18 25.53 -21.29 11.70
C SER A 18 24.14 -21.20 11.08
N ALA A 19 23.24 -20.51 11.77
CA ALA A 19 21.98 -20.07 11.20
C ALA A 19 22.30 -18.99 10.16
N ASP A 20 22.87 -19.41 9.02
CA ASP A 20 22.79 -18.61 7.81
C ASP A 20 21.30 -18.55 7.47
N SER A 21 20.69 -17.41 7.80
CA SER A 21 19.38 -17.06 7.26
C SER A 21 19.45 -17.27 5.75
N PRO A 22 18.62 -18.15 5.14
CA PRO A 22 18.65 -18.39 3.70
C PRO A 22 18.20 -17.16 2.88
N TYR A 23 17.88 -16.06 3.56
CA TYR A 23 17.47 -14.81 2.94
C TYR A 23 18.57 -13.75 3.14
N PRO A 24 19.13 -13.20 2.06
CA PRO A 24 20.04 -12.07 2.16
C PRO A 24 19.33 -10.92 2.89
N THR A 25 19.94 -10.43 3.97
CA THR A 25 19.40 -9.37 4.85
C THR A 25 19.41 -7.99 4.21
N THR A 26 20.05 -7.84 3.06
CA THR A 26 20.16 -6.60 2.29
C THR A 26 20.03 -6.90 0.81
N CYS A 27 19.34 -6.03 0.08
CA CYS A 27 19.26 -6.13 -1.37
C CYS A 27 20.62 -5.75 -1.95
N GLU A 28 21.14 -6.55 -2.89
CA GLU A 28 22.31 -6.13 -3.67
C GLU A 28 21.95 -4.85 -4.42
N SER A 29 22.61 -3.74 -4.09
CA SER A 29 22.27 -2.40 -4.60
C SER A 29 22.31 -2.32 -6.13
N ALA A 30 23.25 -3.05 -6.77
CA ALA A 30 23.34 -3.15 -8.22
C ALA A 30 22.09 -3.82 -8.84
N ARG A 31 21.65 -4.94 -8.25
CA ARG A 31 20.45 -5.65 -8.68
C ARG A 31 19.19 -4.81 -8.48
N LEU A 32 19.04 -4.19 -7.31
CA LEU A 32 17.90 -3.31 -7.01
C LEU A 32 17.80 -2.16 -8.02
N ASN A 33 18.92 -1.47 -8.28
CA ASN A 33 18.97 -0.36 -9.22
C ASN A 33 18.66 -0.81 -10.66
N LYS A 34 19.14 -1.98 -11.06
CA LYS A 34 18.78 -2.57 -12.35
C LYS A 34 17.28 -2.84 -12.45
N CYS A 35 16.68 -3.47 -11.44
CA CYS A 35 15.25 -3.77 -11.44
C CYS A 35 14.38 -2.50 -11.44
N ILE A 36 14.81 -1.45 -10.73
CA ILE A 36 14.17 -0.13 -10.77
C ILE A 36 14.21 0.44 -12.19
N ALA A 37 15.37 0.43 -12.85
CA ALA A 37 15.52 0.96 -14.20
C ALA A 37 14.70 0.15 -15.23
N ASP A 38 14.75 -1.18 -15.15
CA ASP A 38 14.06 -2.08 -16.09
C ASP A 38 12.53 -1.96 -16.02
N VAL A 39 11.99 -1.67 -14.83
CA VAL A 39 10.53 -1.62 -14.60
C VAL A 39 10.00 -0.20 -14.51
N PHE A 40 10.55 0.63 -13.62
CA PHE A 40 10.02 1.97 -13.35
C PHE A 40 10.56 3.02 -14.31
N GLY A 41 11.72 2.77 -14.93
CA GLY A 41 12.32 3.61 -15.96
C GLY A 41 11.78 3.34 -17.36
N ASP A 42 12.63 3.61 -18.36
CA ASP A 42 12.40 3.39 -19.80
C ASP A 42 12.88 2.02 -20.28
N GLY A 43 13.19 1.11 -19.35
CA GLY A 43 13.68 -0.23 -19.64
C GLY A 43 12.62 -1.20 -20.17
N GLN A 44 12.91 -2.50 -20.04
CA GLN A 44 12.18 -3.59 -20.70
C GLN A 44 10.66 -3.60 -20.46
N TYR A 45 10.21 -3.21 -19.26
CA TYR A 45 8.77 -3.18 -18.91
C TYR A 45 8.20 -1.76 -18.83
N GLY A 46 9.10 -0.75 -18.75
CA GLY A 46 8.84 0.61 -19.22
C GLY A 46 7.61 1.30 -18.62
N LEU A 47 7.44 1.27 -17.29
CA LEU A 47 6.38 2.07 -16.65
C LEU A 47 6.59 3.56 -16.86
N ASN A 48 7.83 4.00 -17.18
CA ASN A 48 8.14 5.38 -17.51
C ASN A 48 7.61 6.34 -16.45
N ILE A 49 7.88 6.04 -15.18
CA ILE A 49 7.37 6.82 -14.05
C ILE A 49 7.82 8.27 -14.14
N SER A 50 9.07 8.48 -14.56
CA SER A 50 9.59 9.80 -14.87
C SER A 50 10.78 9.69 -15.83
N PRO A 51 10.92 10.64 -16.78
CA PRO A 51 12.15 10.76 -17.56
C PRO A 51 13.32 11.33 -16.74
N ASP A 52 13.07 11.86 -15.53
CA ASP A 52 14.12 12.35 -14.63
C ASP A 52 14.75 11.19 -13.84
N PRO A 53 16.04 10.86 -14.06
CA PRO A 53 16.72 9.77 -13.37
C PRO A 53 16.80 9.99 -11.86
N THR A 54 16.73 11.23 -11.38
CA THR A 54 16.72 11.51 -9.93
C THR A 54 15.42 11.06 -9.28
N VAL A 55 14.30 11.08 -10.01
CA VAL A 55 12.99 10.57 -9.53
C VAL A 55 13.04 9.05 -9.44
N LEU A 56 13.64 8.37 -10.42
CA LEU A 56 13.80 6.91 -10.38
C LEU A 56 14.61 6.44 -9.16
N GLN A 57 15.65 7.18 -8.76
CA GLN A 57 16.42 6.88 -7.53
C GLN A 57 15.61 7.05 -6.23
N ARG A 58 14.49 7.77 -6.29
CA ARG A 58 13.59 8.00 -5.14
C ARG A 58 12.30 7.20 -5.21
N VAL A 59 12.02 6.48 -6.30
CA VAL A 59 10.74 5.79 -6.50
C VAL A 59 10.43 4.80 -5.38
N LEU A 60 11.46 4.18 -4.82
CA LEU A 60 11.36 3.27 -3.68
C LEU A 60 11.67 3.92 -2.33
N LYS A 61 11.80 5.25 -2.28
CA LYS A 61 12.12 6.03 -1.06
C LYS A 61 11.06 7.08 -0.74
N ASP A 62 10.22 7.43 -1.71
CA ASP A 62 9.14 8.38 -1.57
C ASP A 62 7.87 7.74 -2.14
N TYR A 63 6.98 7.33 -1.23
CA TYR A 63 5.75 6.63 -1.58
C TYR A 63 4.85 7.48 -2.49
N THR A 64 4.96 8.81 -2.44
CA THR A 64 4.10 9.69 -3.23
C THR A 64 4.40 9.54 -4.72
N ILE A 65 5.64 9.20 -5.10
CA ILE A 65 6.01 8.94 -6.49
C ILE A 65 5.21 7.74 -7.03
N LEU A 66 5.27 6.60 -6.32
CA LEU A 66 4.56 5.38 -6.71
C LEU A 66 3.05 5.57 -6.62
N ASN A 67 2.54 6.04 -5.48
CA ASN A 67 1.11 6.18 -5.24
C ASN A 67 0.45 7.10 -6.28
N ASN A 68 1.04 8.27 -6.53
CA ASN A 68 0.50 9.21 -7.50
C ASN A 68 0.57 8.66 -8.92
N TRP A 69 1.67 7.98 -9.27
CA TRP A 69 1.82 7.40 -10.60
C TRP A 69 0.81 6.28 -10.85
N PHE A 70 0.65 5.36 -9.90
CA PHE A 70 -0.31 4.27 -10.03
C PHE A 70 -1.75 4.79 -10.02
N LEU A 71 -2.15 5.68 -9.11
CA LEU A 71 -3.49 6.29 -9.14
C LEU A 71 -3.78 6.96 -10.49
N SER A 72 -2.77 7.61 -11.09
CA SER A 72 -2.86 8.17 -12.44
C SER A 72 -3.08 7.11 -13.51
N GLN A 73 -2.29 6.04 -13.49
CA GLN A 73 -2.42 4.98 -14.51
C GLN A 73 -3.73 4.19 -14.37
N TRP A 74 -4.14 3.87 -13.14
CA TRP A 74 -5.37 3.13 -12.86
C TRP A 74 -6.64 3.96 -13.07
N GLY A 75 -6.51 5.30 -13.19
CA GLY A 75 -7.60 6.20 -13.57
C GLY A 75 -7.69 6.48 -15.07
N ARG A 76 -6.81 5.94 -15.92
CA ARG A 76 -6.89 6.19 -17.37
C ARG A 76 -8.14 5.57 -17.97
N ASP A 77 -8.84 6.27 -18.85
CA ASP A 77 -9.99 5.71 -19.59
C ASP A 77 -9.56 4.89 -20.81
N ASP A 78 -8.75 3.85 -20.58
CA ASP A 78 -8.26 2.94 -21.62
C ASP A 78 -8.66 1.47 -21.40
N GLY A 79 -9.58 1.22 -20.44
CA GLY A 79 -10.01 -0.13 -20.13
C GLY A 79 -8.91 -0.93 -19.44
N VAL A 80 -8.71 -2.18 -19.85
CA VAL A 80 -7.83 -3.11 -19.12
C VAL A 80 -6.34 -2.96 -19.46
N ASP A 81 -6.01 -2.31 -20.57
CA ASP A 81 -4.67 -2.36 -21.16
C ASP A 81 -3.59 -1.79 -20.26
N THR A 82 -3.77 -0.57 -19.73
CA THR A 82 -2.78 0.04 -18.83
C THR A 82 -2.71 -0.70 -17.50
N ILE A 83 -3.84 -1.17 -16.97
CA ILE A 83 -3.87 -1.94 -15.73
C ILE A 83 -3.05 -3.23 -15.87
N VAL A 84 -3.26 -4.00 -16.95
CA VAL A 84 -2.50 -5.24 -17.18
C VAL A 84 -1.02 -4.97 -17.42
N LYS A 85 -0.67 -3.89 -18.14
CA LYS A 85 0.73 -3.47 -18.29
C LYS A 85 1.38 -3.20 -16.94
N ASN A 86 0.71 -2.45 -16.06
CA ASN A 86 1.20 -2.16 -14.72
C ASN A 86 1.40 -3.43 -13.89
N CYS A 87 0.44 -4.36 -13.97
CA CYS A 87 0.49 -5.62 -13.23
C CYS A 87 1.59 -6.55 -13.72
N ASN A 88 1.78 -6.65 -15.04
CA ASN A 88 2.89 -7.39 -15.61
C ASN A 88 4.24 -6.77 -15.20
N ALA A 89 4.35 -5.44 -15.23
CA ALA A 89 5.56 -4.74 -14.83
C ALA A 89 5.90 -4.98 -13.35
N LEU A 90 4.91 -4.91 -12.45
CA LEU A 90 5.09 -5.24 -11.03
C LEU A 90 5.49 -6.69 -10.80
N THR A 91 4.87 -7.63 -11.52
CA THR A 91 5.26 -9.05 -11.47
C THR A 91 6.72 -9.22 -11.85
N ASN A 92 7.15 -8.55 -12.92
CA ASN A 92 8.53 -8.59 -13.39
C ASN A 92 9.51 -7.87 -12.46
N PHE A 93 9.07 -6.84 -11.72
CA PHE A 93 9.87 -6.24 -10.67
C PHE A 93 10.23 -7.26 -9.59
N TYR A 94 9.23 -7.96 -9.04
CA TYR A 94 9.46 -9.00 -8.04
C TYR A 94 10.29 -10.17 -8.59
N HIS A 95 10.09 -10.53 -9.86
CA HIS A 95 10.89 -11.57 -10.53
C HIS A 95 12.36 -11.14 -10.68
N CYS A 96 12.59 -9.89 -11.10
CA CYS A 96 13.92 -9.31 -11.24
C CYS A 96 14.68 -9.32 -9.91
N LEU A 97 14.00 -9.03 -8.80
CA LEU A 97 14.58 -9.08 -7.45
C LEU A 97 14.98 -10.48 -6.98
N GLY A 98 14.47 -11.55 -7.62
CA GLY A 98 14.81 -12.93 -7.28
C GLY A 98 14.13 -13.44 -6.02
N GLY A 99 13.07 -12.76 -5.56
CA GLY A 99 12.29 -13.11 -4.38
C GLY A 99 11.99 -11.91 -3.48
N PRO A 100 10.98 -12.04 -2.60
CA PRO A 100 10.47 -10.94 -1.78
C PRO A 100 11.44 -10.48 -0.68
N ALA A 101 12.48 -11.26 -0.36
CA ALA A 101 13.46 -10.93 0.68
C ALA A 101 14.33 -9.71 0.36
N CYS A 102 14.63 -9.47 -0.92
CA CYS A 102 15.45 -8.33 -1.34
C CYS A 102 14.78 -7.00 -0.96
N PHE A 103 13.46 -6.93 -1.10
CA PHE A 103 12.66 -5.73 -0.82
C PHE A 103 11.58 -6.01 0.23
N GLY A 104 11.94 -6.80 1.23
CA GLY A 104 11.13 -7.07 2.42
C GLY A 104 11.07 -5.85 3.34
N MET A 105 10.01 -5.74 4.14
CA MET A 105 9.90 -4.69 5.18
C MET A 105 11.13 -4.69 6.10
N GLN A 106 11.60 -5.87 6.51
CA GLN A 106 12.80 -5.98 7.35
C GLN A 106 14.04 -5.37 6.66
N SER A 107 14.26 -5.66 5.38
CA SER A 107 15.39 -5.13 4.61
C SER A 107 15.32 -3.60 4.47
N LEU A 108 14.13 -3.05 4.24
CA LEU A 108 13.89 -1.61 4.17
C LEU A 108 14.19 -0.88 5.48
N LEU A 109 13.80 -1.48 6.61
CA LEU A 109 14.06 -0.91 7.93
C LEU A 109 15.53 -1.03 8.37
N LEU A 110 16.24 -2.07 7.90
CA LEU A 110 17.66 -2.29 8.23
C LEU A 110 18.64 -1.49 7.35
N ASP A 111 18.24 -1.07 6.15
CA ASP A 111 19.08 -0.29 5.23
C ASP A 111 19.47 1.08 5.80
N GLY A 112 18.65 1.66 6.70
CA GLY A 112 18.97 2.90 7.41
C GLY A 112 19.00 4.17 6.54
N THR A 113 18.82 4.06 5.22
CA THR A 113 18.79 5.22 4.30
C THR A 113 17.41 5.85 4.16
N MET A 114 16.38 5.24 4.75
CA MET A 114 14.98 5.67 4.68
C MET A 114 14.40 5.82 6.09
N LYS A 115 13.50 6.80 6.26
CA LYS A 115 12.72 6.90 7.50
C LYS A 115 11.78 5.70 7.61
N LYS A 116 11.51 5.25 8.83
CA LYS A 116 10.64 4.09 9.11
C LYS A 116 9.27 4.27 8.46
N GLU A 117 8.74 5.49 8.48
CA GLU A 117 7.42 5.84 7.97
C GLU A 117 7.37 5.76 6.44
N ASP A 118 8.43 6.25 5.76
CA ASP A 118 8.56 6.16 4.31
C ASP A 118 8.70 4.70 3.86
N ALA A 119 9.41 3.86 4.64
CA ALA A 119 9.55 2.43 4.37
C ALA A 119 8.20 1.71 4.41
N TYR A 120 7.39 1.98 5.44
CA TYR A 120 6.02 1.47 5.52
C TYR A 120 5.15 1.97 4.39
N ALA A 121 5.21 3.25 4.06
CA ALA A 121 4.38 3.82 3.01
C ALA A 121 4.73 3.27 1.63
N VAL A 122 6.02 3.20 1.26
CA VAL A 122 6.46 2.63 -0.02
C VAL A 122 6.05 1.16 -0.10
N ARG A 123 6.29 0.39 0.97
CA ARG A 123 5.92 -1.01 0.98
C ARG A 123 4.39 -1.20 0.89
N GLY A 124 3.63 -0.38 1.62
CA GLY A 124 2.18 -0.38 1.58
C GLY A 124 1.63 -0.14 0.17
N VAL A 125 2.17 0.83 -0.58
CA VAL A 125 1.78 1.03 -1.99
C VAL A 125 2.05 -0.24 -2.82
N LEU A 126 3.22 -0.87 -2.65
CA LEU A 126 3.55 -2.08 -3.40
C LEU A 126 2.67 -3.28 -3.04
N ASP A 127 2.27 -3.44 -1.77
CA ASP A 127 1.36 -4.50 -1.34
C ASP A 127 -0.08 -4.23 -1.80
N GLU A 128 -0.54 -2.98 -1.72
CA GLU A 128 -1.81 -2.53 -2.32
C GLU A 128 -1.89 -2.92 -3.79
N TYR A 129 -0.86 -2.56 -4.58
CA TYR A 129 -0.88 -2.85 -6.01
C TYR A 129 -0.60 -4.32 -6.33
N ASN A 130 0.07 -5.06 -5.44
CA ASN A 130 0.16 -6.51 -5.53
C ASN A 130 -1.22 -7.16 -5.36
N PHE A 131 -2.05 -6.69 -4.42
CA PHE A 131 -3.43 -7.11 -4.30
C PHE A 131 -4.26 -6.69 -5.53
N ASN A 132 -4.19 -5.42 -5.94
CA ASN A 132 -4.95 -4.91 -7.08
C ASN A 132 -4.63 -5.69 -8.36
N CYS A 133 -3.39 -6.13 -8.54
CA CYS A 133 -2.94 -6.94 -9.67
C CYS A 133 -3.15 -8.45 -9.53
N GLY A 134 -3.38 -8.92 -8.31
CA GLY A 134 -3.65 -10.31 -7.98
C GLY A 134 -5.13 -10.53 -7.71
N ALA A 135 -5.46 -10.81 -6.44
CA ALA A 135 -6.82 -11.15 -6.01
C ALA A 135 -7.85 -10.06 -6.31
N GLY A 136 -7.44 -8.78 -6.34
CA GLY A 136 -8.32 -7.65 -6.62
C GLY A 136 -8.62 -7.44 -8.12
N LEU A 137 -7.79 -7.98 -9.03
CA LEU A 137 -7.93 -7.70 -10.46
C LEU A 137 -9.26 -8.27 -11.00
N GLY A 138 -9.64 -9.47 -10.57
CA GLY A 138 -10.89 -10.11 -10.96
C GLY A 138 -12.12 -9.27 -10.60
N THR A 139 -12.06 -8.55 -9.47
CA THR A 139 -13.10 -7.59 -9.12
C THR A 139 -13.23 -6.52 -10.18
N MET A 140 -12.15 -5.84 -10.58
CA MET A 140 -12.23 -4.81 -11.61
C MET A 140 -12.67 -5.33 -12.99
N LEU A 141 -12.18 -6.51 -13.40
CA LEU A 141 -12.49 -7.10 -14.69
C LEU A 141 -13.94 -7.59 -14.82
N SER A 142 -14.57 -7.98 -13.71
CA SER A 142 -15.93 -8.52 -13.72
C SER A 142 -17.04 -7.48 -13.92
N GLY A 143 -16.73 -6.19 -14.01
CA GLY A 143 -17.76 -5.17 -14.21
C GLY A 143 -17.26 -3.97 -14.99
N ASN A 144 -17.84 -2.80 -14.72
CA ASN A 144 -17.60 -1.62 -15.56
C ASN A 144 -16.27 -0.95 -15.21
N ILE A 145 -15.18 -1.49 -15.75
CA ILE A 145 -13.81 -1.01 -15.54
C ILE A 145 -13.67 0.49 -15.82
N LYS A 146 -14.33 1.01 -16.87
CA LYS A 146 -14.29 2.43 -17.22
C LYS A 146 -14.94 3.30 -16.15
N CYS A 147 -16.00 2.82 -15.51
CA CYS A 147 -16.61 3.52 -14.38
C CYS A 147 -15.66 3.57 -13.17
N ILE A 148 -14.99 2.46 -12.85
CA ILE A 148 -14.00 2.42 -11.75
C ILE A 148 -12.83 3.35 -12.06
N GLN A 149 -12.33 3.35 -13.30
CA GLN A 149 -11.29 4.26 -13.79
C GLN A 149 -11.71 5.73 -13.64
N LYS A 150 -12.95 6.05 -14.00
CA LYS A 150 -13.52 7.39 -13.80
C LYS A 150 -13.61 7.76 -12.32
N ALA A 151 -14.06 6.84 -11.45
CA ALA A 151 -14.10 7.07 -10.01
C ALA A 151 -12.72 7.41 -9.46
N ILE A 152 -11.68 6.67 -9.87
CA ILE A 152 -10.28 6.96 -9.52
C ILE A 152 -9.84 8.32 -10.07
N ALA A 153 -10.04 8.57 -11.37
CA ALA A 153 -9.62 9.81 -12.03
C ALA A 153 -10.23 11.06 -11.41
N SER A 154 -11.53 11.02 -11.12
CA SER A 154 -12.27 12.13 -10.50
C SER A 154 -11.93 12.36 -9.03
N SER A 155 -11.28 11.39 -8.36
CA SER A 155 -11.02 11.44 -6.92
C SER A 155 -9.54 11.35 -6.54
N GLN A 156 -8.60 11.44 -7.48
CA GLN A 156 -7.16 11.24 -7.22
C GLN A 156 -6.63 12.09 -6.06
N GLU A 157 -6.92 13.38 -6.01
CA GLU A 157 -6.44 14.26 -4.94
C GLU A 157 -7.06 13.91 -3.58
N TYR A 158 -8.30 13.42 -3.58
CA TYR A 158 -8.95 12.93 -2.37
C TYR A 158 -8.30 11.61 -1.89
N LEU A 159 -8.06 10.65 -2.80
CA LEU A 159 -7.41 9.38 -2.47
C LEU A 159 -5.97 9.58 -1.94
N LYS A 160 -5.19 10.47 -2.57
CA LYS A 160 -3.88 10.91 -2.04
C LYS A 160 -4.00 11.54 -0.65
N GLY A 161 -5.07 12.30 -0.43
CA GLY A 161 -5.44 12.87 0.85
C GLY A 161 -5.73 11.81 1.92
N CYS A 162 -6.41 10.71 1.56
CA CYS A 162 -6.68 9.60 2.47
C CYS A 162 -5.37 8.97 2.95
N THR A 163 -4.46 8.62 2.04
CA THR A 163 -3.16 8.01 2.39
C THR A 163 -2.33 8.93 3.28
N SER A 164 -2.20 10.21 2.89
CA SER A 164 -1.39 11.17 3.66
C SER A 164 -1.98 11.47 5.04
N THR A 165 -3.31 11.50 5.17
CA THR A 165 -3.99 11.66 6.46
C THR A 165 -3.73 10.48 7.38
N TYR A 166 -3.84 9.25 6.86
CA TYR A 166 -3.51 8.05 7.63
C TYR A 166 -2.07 8.07 8.12
N LEU A 167 -1.11 8.25 7.21
CA LEU A 167 0.32 8.25 7.55
C LEU A 167 0.63 9.34 8.59
N ASN A 168 0.07 10.54 8.43
CA ASN A 168 0.20 11.60 9.42
C ASN A 168 -0.36 11.18 10.79
N ASN A 169 -1.54 10.59 10.83
CA ASN A 169 -2.20 10.26 12.09
C ASN A 169 -1.46 9.16 12.84
N VAL A 170 -1.00 8.10 12.16
CA VAL A 170 -0.24 7.02 12.81
C VAL A 170 1.14 7.48 13.27
N MET A 171 1.78 8.44 12.58
CA MET A 171 3.02 9.04 13.06
C MET A 171 2.85 9.79 14.39
N HIS A 172 1.70 10.42 14.60
CA HIS A 172 1.46 11.28 15.76
C HIS A 172 0.71 10.58 16.90
N ASP A 173 -0.06 9.54 16.61
CA ASP A 173 -0.90 8.82 17.58
C ASP A 173 -0.95 7.31 17.24
N GLU A 174 0.22 6.67 17.20
CA GLU A 174 0.40 5.23 16.92
C GLU A 174 -0.54 4.31 17.74
N PRO A 175 -0.85 4.56 19.04
CA PRO A 175 -1.77 3.70 19.79
C PRO A 175 -3.18 3.56 19.20
N LYS A 176 -3.58 4.46 18.29
CA LYS A 176 -4.85 4.38 17.55
C LYS A 176 -4.70 3.89 16.10
N ALA A 177 -3.58 3.27 15.76
CA ALA A 177 -3.26 2.83 14.41
C ALA A 177 -4.40 2.04 13.73
N CYS A 178 -5.02 1.08 14.41
CA CYS A 178 -6.10 0.30 13.80
C CYS A 178 -7.33 1.13 13.47
N ASN A 179 -7.67 2.12 14.32
CA ASN A 179 -8.75 3.05 14.01
C ASN A 179 -8.41 3.89 12.77
N TYR A 180 -7.17 4.39 12.67
CA TYR A 180 -6.74 5.13 11.48
C TYR A 180 -6.69 4.25 10.22
N ALA A 181 -6.33 2.97 10.33
CA ALA A 181 -6.39 2.01 9.24
C ALA A 181 -7.84 1.77 8.78
N THR A 182 -8.79 1.59 9.70
CA THR A 182 -10.21 1.51 9.38
C THR A 182 -10.71 2.79 8.69
N GLN A 183 -10.30 3.97 9.17
CA GLN A 183 -10.64 5.25 8.54
C GLN A 183 -10.03 5.41 7.16
N LEU A 184 -8.80 4.92 6.93
CA LEU A 184 -8.17 4.89 5.60
C LEU A 184 -9.01 4.08 4.62
N SER A 185 -9.38 2.85 4.99
CA SER A 185 -10.21 1.98 4.16
C SER A 185 -11.58 2.62 3.88
N GLN A 186 -12.25 3.16 4.89
CA GLN A 186 -13.52 3.87 4.69
C GLN A 186 -13.38 5.09 3.76
N CYS A 187 -12.30 5.87 3.92
CA CYS A 187 -12.00 7.02 3.07
C CYS A 187 -11.86 6.57 1.60
N TYR A 188 -11.08 5.51 1.34
CA TYR A 188 -10.92 4.96 -0.01
C TYR A 188 -12.21 4.39 -0.59
N MET A 189 -13.12 3.85 0.24
CA MET A 189 -14.40 3.33 -0.23
C MET A 189 -15.34 4.41 -0.77
N VAL A 190 -15.20 5.67 -0.33
CA VAL A 190 -16.17 6.74 -0.65
C VAL A 190 -16.36 6.94 -2.17
N PRO A 191 -15.33 7.15 -3.00
CA PRO A 191 -15.52 7.37 -4.43
C PRO A 191 -16.20 6.19 -5.13
N PHE A 192 -15.88 4.95 -4.72
CA PHE A 192 -16.44 3.74 -5.34
C PHE A 192 -17.88 3.48 -4.90
N ASN A 193 -18.23 3.85 -3.66
CA ASN A 193 -19.62 3.81 -3.20
C ASN A 193 -20.49 4.78 -4.00
N LEU A 194 -19.97 6.00 -4.23
CA LEU A 194 -20.68 7.07 -4.95
C LEU A 194 -20.73 6.86 -6.46
N ALA A 195 -19.80 6.09 -7.04
CA ALA A 195 -19.73 5.85 -8.48
C ALA A 195 -20.85 4.96 -9.00
N GLU A 196 -21.36 4.07 -8.15
CA GLU A 196 -22.44 3.14 -8.50
C GLU A 196 -22.17 2.37 -9.80
N CYS A 197 -20.91 1.96 -10.01
CA CYS A 197 -20.46 1.32 -11.25
C CYS A 197 -21.17 -0.01 -11.55
N ARG A 198 -21.81 -0.58 -10.54
CA ARG A 198 -22.61 -1.79 -10.58
C ARG A 198 -23.86 -1.62 -9.72
N SER A 199 -24.85 -2.47 -9.98
CA SER A 199 -25.94 -2.72 -9.04
C SER A 199 -25.41 -3.20 -7.68
N GLU A 200 -24.36 -4.02 -7.69
CA GLU A 200 -23.66 -4.53 -6.51
C GLU A 200 -22.52 -3.57 -6.09
N LYS A 201 -22.89 -2.42 -5.54
CA LYS A 201 -21.94 -1.37 -5.07
C LYS A 201 -20.93 -1.90 -4.03
N ASP A 202 -21.27 -2.99 -3.36
CA ASP A 202 -20.45 -3.60 -2.32
C ASP A 202 -19.17 -4.22 -2.87
N THR A 203 -19.16 -4.64 -4.13
CA THR A 203 -17.99 -5.29 -4.76
C THR A 203 -16.85 -4.29 -5.02
N ASP A 204 -17.16 -3.11 -5.56
CA ASP A 204 -16.14 -2.08 -5.84
C ASP A 204 -15.65 -1.42 -4.53
N THR A 205 -16.53 -1.30 -3.53
CA THR A 205 -16.15 -0.82 -2.19
C THR A 205 -15.37 -1.86 -1.39
N TRP A 206 -15.70 -3.14 -1.52
CA TRP A 206 -14.90 -4.24 -0.98
C TRP A 206 -13.49 -4.22 -1.57
N TRP A 207 -13.36 -4.05 -2.89
CA TRP A 207 -12.06 -3.97 -3.56
C TRP A 207 -11.22 -2.80 -3.00
N ALA A 208 -11.80 -1.61 -2.90
CA ALA A 208 -11.13 -0.43 -2.35
C ALA A 208 -10.71 -0.64 -0.88
N CYS A 209 -11.55 -1.28 -0.07
CA CYS A 209 -11.22 -1.59 1.31
C CYS A 209 -10.05 -2.57 1.43
N ASN A 210 -10.06 -3.66 0.64
CA ASN A 210 -9.02 -4.68 0.69
C ASN A 210 -7.68 -4.14 0.17
N SER A 211 -7.71 -3.30 -0.87
CA SER A 211 -6.54 -2.53 -1.34
C SER A 211 -5.85 -1.81 -0.17
N GLN A 212 -6.63 -1.10 0.66
CA GLN A 212 -6.08 -0.37 1.81
C GLN A 212 -5.75 -1.27 3.01
N ARG A 213 -6.44 -2.41 3.19
CA ARG A 213 -6.04 -3.41 4.18
C ARG A 213 -4.64 -3.96 3.90
N GLU A 214 -4.33 -4.21 2.63
CA GLU A 214 -3.00 -4.67 2.21
C GLU A 214 -1.96 -3.56 2.30
N PHE A 215 -2.35 -2.29 2.08
CA PHE A 215 -1.48 -1.14 2.34
C PHE A 215 -0.96 -1.09 3.79
N VAL A 216 -1.81 -1.38 4.77
CA VAL A 216 -1.47 -1.22 6.20
C VAL A 216 -0.80 -2.44 6.83
N VAL A 217 -0.94 -3.63 6.23
CA VAL A 217 -0.62 -4.92 6.90
C VAL A 217 0.84 -5.05 7.33
N ASN A 218 1.78 -4.50 6.56
CA ASN A 218 3.20 -4.56 6.91
C ASN A 218 3.60 -3.55 7.99
N GLN A 219 2.83 -2.48 8.19
CA GLN A 219 3.04 -1.51 9.25
C GLN A 219 2.43 -1.96 10.57
N PHE A 220 1.16 -2.38 10.51
CA PHE A 220 0.38 -2.79 11.68
C PHE A 220 -0.38 -4.07 11.40
N GLY A 221 0.34 -5.20 11.27
CA GLY A 221 -0.27 -6.50 10.96
C GLY A 221 -1.34 -6.95 11.96
N TYR A 222 -1.26 -6.49 13.21
CA TYR A 222 -2.28 -6.75 14.23
C TYR A 222 -3.63 -6.05 13.92
N CYS A 223 -3.66 -5.03 13.06
CA CYS A 223 -4.88 -4.36 12.62
C CYS A 223 -5.59 -5.06 11.46
N TYR A 224 -5.04 -6.15 10.91
CA TYR A 224 -5.59 -6.80 9.72
C TYR A 224 -7.07 -7.18 9.87
N ASN A 225 -7.43 -7.76 11.03
CA ASN A 225 -8.81 -8.16 11.31
C ASN A 225 -9.73 -7.00 11.72
N GLU A 226 -9.16 -5.87 12.15
CA GLU A 226 -9.91 -4.65 12.48
C GLU A 226 -10.40 -3.93 11.22
N VAL A 227 -9.64 -4.05 10.13
CA VAL A 227 -10.08 -3.65 8.79
C VAL A 227 -10.93 -4.77 8.17
N ASN A 228 -12.11 -4.98 8.75
CA ASN A 228 -13.06 -5.98 8.26
C ASN A 228 -13.86 -5.43 7.07
N CYS A 229 -13.39 -5.72 5.85
CA CYS A 229 -13.99 -5.18 4.64
C CYS A 229 -15.42 -5.65 4.36
N ASP A 230 -15.84 -6.83 4.83
CA ASP A 230 -17.22 -7.31 4.66
C ASP A 230 -18.19 -6.59 5.60
N ALA A 231 -17.75 -6.34 6.84
CA ALA A 231 -18.51 -5.55 7.80
C ALA A 231 -18.56 -4.07 7.39
N LEU A 232 -17.44 -3.52 6.94
CA LEU A 232 -17.32 -2.11 6.58
C LEU A 232 -18.15 -1.75 5.34
N THR A 233 -18.19 -2.60 4.31
CA THR A 233 -19.08 -2.36 3.15
C THR A 233 -20.53 -2.24 3.60
N THR A 234 -20.96 -3.11 4.52
CA THR A 234 -22.29 -3.09 5.12
C THR A 234 -22.51 -1.86 6.02
N SER A 235 -21.47 -1.37 6.72
CA SER A 235 -21.59 -0.33 7.75
C SER A 235 -21.04 1.05 7.35
N ASN A 236 -20.67 1.28 6.08
CA ASN A 236 -20.01 2.53 5.65
C ASN A 236 -20.93 3.78 5.71
N ALA A 237 -22.22 3.59 5.96
CA ALA A 237 -23.22 4.66 5.98
C ALA A 237 -22.88 5.79 6.98
N ALA A 238 -22.37 5.44 8.17
CA ALA A 238 -22.00 6.44 9.18
C ALA A 238 -20.82 7.31 8.74
N HIS A 239 -19.82 6.72 8.08
CA HIS A 239 -18.69 7.45 7.52
C HIS A 239 -19.17 8.40 6.42
N LEU A 240 -19.96 7.91 5.46
CA LEU A 240 -20.53 8.73 4.40
C LEU A 240 -21.36 9.88 4.97
N ALA A 241 -22.22 9.64 5.96
CA ALA A 241 -23.03 10.69 6.58
C ALA A 241 -22.18 11.80 7.24
N ALA A 242 -20.99 11.47 7.76
CA ALA A 242 -20.11 12.44 8.41
C ALA A 242 -19.10 13.12 7.44
N HIS A 243 -18.92 12.57 6.24
CA HIS A 243 -17.84 12.95 5.31
C HIS A 243 -18.31 13.26 3.89
N HIS A 244 -19.60 13.14 3.58
CA HIS A 244 -20.12 13.36 2.23
C HIS A 244 -21.37 14.24 2.23
N THR A 245 -21.47 15.12 1.24
CA THR A 245 -22.67 15.89 0.91
C THR A 245 -22.87 15.86 -0.60
N LYS A 246 -24.08 15.50 -1.05
CA LYS A 246 -24.46 15.61 -2.46
C LYS A 246 -24.99 17.01 -2.75
N ASN A 247 -24.38 17.68 -3.71
CA ASN A 247 -24.73 19.05 -4.10
C ASN A 247 -25.87 19.06 -5.13
N ALA A 248 -26.56 20.20 -5.23
CA ALA A 248 -27.68 20.36 -6.15
C ALA A 248 -27.30 20.22 -7.63
N ASP A 249 -26.05 20.50 -7.99
CA ASP A 249 -25.51 20.38 -9.35
C ASP A 249 -25.06 18.95 -9.71
N GLY A 250 -25.32 17.98 -8.83
CA GLY A 250 -24.91 16.59 -8.96
C GLY A 250 -23.46 16.31 -8.56
N SER A 251 -22.68 17.32 -8.14
CA SER A 251 -21.35 17.09 -7.59
C SER A 251 -21.41 16.56 -6.15
N HIS A 252 -20.31 15.99 -5.68
CA HIS A 252 -20.17 15.43 -4.34
C HIS A 252 -19.07 16.18 -3.61
N THR A 253 -19.41 16.82 -2.49
CA THR A 253 -18.42 17.35 -1.54
C THR A 253 -18.07 16.23 -0.57
N ILE A 254 -16.80 15.87 -0.52
CA ILE A 254 -16.27 14.82 0.34
C ILE A 254 -15.14 15.36 1.22
N ARG A 255 -15.11 14.96 2.48
CA ARG A 255 -14.18 15.44 3.50
C ARG A 255 -13.27 14.32 3.97
N LEU A 256 -11.97 14.58 4.05
CA LEU A 256 -11.03 13.62 4.64
C LEU A 256 -11.36 13.35 6.12
N PRO A 257 -10.89 12.22 6.66
CA PRO A 257 -10.76 12.04 8.11
C PRO A 257 -10.01 13.19 8.75
N ASP A 258 -10.23 13.40 10.03
CA ASP A 258 -9.55 14.47 10.76
C ASP A 258 -8.07 14.15 10.97
N LEU A 259 -7.23 15.18 10.91
CA LEU A 259 -5.78 15.09 11.07
C LEU A 259 -5.38 15.26 12.54
N VAL A 260 -4.49 14.40 13.03
CA VAL A 260 -3.82 14.58 14.32
C VAL A 260 -2.54 15.36 14.09
N GLN A 261 -2.38 16.49 14.78
CA GLN A 261 -1.18 17.32 14.69
C GLN A 261 -0.60 17.56 16.08
N LYS A 262 0.72 17.63 16.15
CA LYS A 262 1.39 18.09 17.37
C LYS A 262 1.02 19.55 17.65
N SER A 263 0.71 19.84 18.91
CA SER A 263 0.41 21.19 19.40
C SER A 263 1.34 21.53 20.55
N GLU A 264 1.97 22.70 20.49
CA GLU A 264 2.88 23.17 21.54
C GLU A 264 2.17 23.41 22.88
N SER A 265 0.86 23.67 22.85
CA SER A 265 0.06 24.03 24.02
C SER A 265 -0.70 22.87 24.67
N VAL A 266 -1.03 21.82 23.91
CA VAL A 266 -1.91 20.72 24.38
C VAL A 266 -1.39 19.32 24.01
N GLY A 267 -0.14 19.22 23.54
CA GLY A 267 0.46 17.96 23.09
C GLY A 267 0.01 17.57 21.69
N PHE A 268 -1.26 17.20 21.52
CA PHE A 268 -1.87 16.86 20.24
C PHE A 268 -3.22 17.56 20.06
N LYS A 269 -3.51 18.00 18.83
CA LYS A 269 -4.79 18.57 18.44
C LYS A 269 -5.35 17.84 17.22
N THR A 270 -6.66 17.74 17.17
CA THR A 270 -7.40 17.25 15.99
C THR A 270 -7.79 18.43 15.11
N VAL A 271 -7.44 18.37 13.83
CA VAL A 271 -7.76 19.38 12.82
C VAL A 271 -8.73 18.76 11.83
N LYS A 272 -9.80 19.49 11.49
CA LYS A 272 -10.79 19.00 10.53
C LYS A 272 -10.14 18.65 9.19
N GLY A 273 -10.52 17.49 8.65
CA GLY A 273 -10.07 17.06 7.33
C GLY A 273 -10.45 18.04 6.23
N ARG A 274 -9.60 18.13 5.20
CA ARG A 274 -9.84 18.97 4.01
C ARG A 274 -11.02 18.44 3.20
N GLU A 275 -11.76 19.36 2.57
CA GLU A 275 -12.85 19.04 1.65
C GLU A 275 -12.42 19.08 0.18
N PHE A 276 -13.06 18.24 -0.62
CA PHE A 276 -12.87 18.10 -2.06
C PHE A 276 -14.24 18.05 -2.71
N THR A 277 -14.38 18.70 -3.87
CA THR A 277 -15.60 18.59 -4.69
C THR A 277 -15.27 17.77 -5.92
N ILE A 278 -15.99 16.68 -6.11
CA ILE A 278 -15.77 15.73 -7.21
C ILE A 278 -17.05 15.50 -8.02
N ARG A 279 -16.88 15.04 -9.25
CA ARG A 279 -17.98 14.60 -10.13
C ARG A 279 -17.67 13.18 -10.58
N ILE A 280 -18.45 12.22 -10.09
CA ILE A 280 -18.36 10.81 -10.43
C ILE A 280 -19.61 10.43 -11.22
#